data_AF-A0A814D535-F1
#
_entry.id   AF-A0A814D535-F1
#
_cell.length_a   1.000
_cell.length_b   1.000
_cell.length_c   1.000
_cell.angle_alpha   90.00
_cell.angle_beta   90.00
_cell.angle_gamma   90.00
#
_symmetry.space_group_name_H-M   'P 1'
#
loop_
_entity.id
_entity.type
_entity.pdbx_description
1 polymer ?
#
loop_
_entity_poly.entity_id
_entity_poly.type
_entity_poly.pdbx_seq_one_letter_code
_entity_poly.pdbx_strand_id
1 'polypeptide(L)'
;MLITKVIVVILCCLVVSSYGQQPSTCPDQGSGNYGCFDITSQGNCTEVSNEQPTYDSRWSGSGIDLNIDWAIKCGDIIAYKIQWFGGAWSGWYVPGINDMDEKVNGGNGLRRKWSYFEDHTHTYIICKTNNINMLYGCQ
;
A
#
# COMPACT_ATOMS: atom_id res chain seq x y z
N MET A 1 -30.41 19.12 -49.11
CA MET A 1 -29.18 19.89 -48.83
C MET A 1 -29.49 20.83 -47.67
N LEU A 2 -28.87 20.60 -46.49
CA LEU A 2 -28.49 21.53 -45.39
C LEU A 2 -29.39 22.76 -45.09
N ILE A 3 -29.78 23.19 -43.87
CA ILE A 3 -29.54 23.03 -42.40
C ILE A 3 -30.85 23.61 -41.76
N THR A 4 -31.38 23.31 -40.56
CA THR A 4 -30.82 23.54 -39.22
C THR A 4 -31.69 22.85 -38.19
N LYS A 5 -31.08 22.04 -37.31
CA LYS A 5 -31.67 21.52 -36.08
C LYS A 5 -31.19 22.40 -34.93
N VAL A 6 -32.11 22.92 -34.12
CA VAL A 6 -31.90 23.12 -32.68
C VAL A 6 -33.20 22.72 -31.99
N ILE A 7 -33.25 21.50 -31.46
CA ILE A 7 -34.27 21.09 -30.51
C ILE A 7 -33.51 20.61 -29.28
N VAL A 8 -33.58 21.40 -28.21
CA VAL A 8 -33.19 20.97 -26.88
C VAL A 8 -34.29 20.04 -26.39
N VAL A 9 -34.07 18.73 -26.53
CA VAL A 9 -34.94 17.72 -25.92
C VAL A 9 -34.33 17.32 -24.59
N ILE A 10 -34.89 17.87 -23.52
CA ILE A 10 -34.73 17.35 -22.16
C ILE A 10 -35.53 16.05 -22.11
N LEU A 11 -34.85 14.91 -22.24
CA LEU A 11 -35.33 13.62 -21.74
C LEU A 11 -34.17 12.61 -21.70
N CYS A 12 -33.70 12.27 -20.51
CA CYS A 12 -33.00 11.01 -20.28
C CYS A 12 -33.42 10.54 -18.90
N CYS A 13 -34.49 9.74 -18.86
CA CYS A 13 -34.41 8.30 -18.66
C CYS A 13 -34.15 7.95 -17.19
N LEU A 14 -35.23 7.49 -16.58
CA LEU A 14 -35.29 6.58 -15.44
C LEU A 14 -34.09 5.65 -15.41
N VAL A 15 -33.11 5.92 -14.55
CA VAL A 15 -32.27 4.88 -13.98
C VAL A 15 -32.89 4.49 -12.65
N VAL A 16 -33.52 3.32 -12.67
CA VAL A 16 -33.90 2.58 -11.49
C VAL A 16 -32.61 2.22 -10.78
N SER A 17 -32.20 3.02 -9.81
CA SER A 17 -31.14 2.62 -8.90
C SER A 17 -31.72 1.68 -7.84
N SER A 18 -31.78 0.39 -8.15
CA SER A 18 -31.86 -0.64 -7.12
C SER A 18 -30.48 -0.79 -6.49
N TYR A 19 -30.09 0.16 -5.64
CA TYR A 19 -29.03 -0.10 -4.67
C TYR A 19 -29.67 -0.98 -3.60
N GLY A 20 -29.51 -2.29 -3.75
CA GLY A 20 -29.83 -3.24 -2.71
C GLY A 20 -29.12 -2.80 -1.43
N GLN A 21 -29.90 -2.64 -0.36
CA GLN A 21 -29.36 -2.53 0.97
C GLN A 21 -28.58 -3.80 1.27
N GLN A 22 -27.36 -3.67 1.80
CA GLN A 22 -26.94 -4.60 2.84
C GLN A 22 -26.57 -3.81 4.10
N PRO A 23 -27.11 -4.20 5.26
CA PRO A 23 -27.03 -3.42 6.49
C PRO A 23 -25.68 -3.66 7.17
N SER A 24 -24.87 -2.61 7.32
CA SER A 24 -23.90 -2.59 8.41
C SER A 24 -24.70 -2.33 9.69
N THR A 25 -25.03 -3.38 10.44
CA THR A 25 -25.57 -3.21 11.79
C THR A 25 -24.45 -2.68 12.67
N CYS A 26 -24.22 -1.38 12.63
CA CYS A 26 -23.61 -0.70 13.76
C CYS A 26 -24.68 -0.65 14.86
N PRO A 27 -24.45 -1.27 16.03
CA PRO A 27 -25.27 -0.96 17.18
C PRO A 27 -25.03 0.51 17.52
N ASP A 28 -26.06 1.34 17.32
CA ASP A 28 -26.16 2.67 17.91
C ASP A 28 -26.18 2.49 19.43
N GLN A 29 -25.00 2.45 20.04
CA GLN A 29 -24.83 2.55 21.47
C GLN A 29 -24.72 4.04 21.75
N GLY A 30 -25.83 4.60 22.25
CA GLY A 30 -25.94 6.02 22.57
C GLY A 30 -24.74 6.56 23.35
N SER A 31 -24.42 7.82 23.09
CA SER A 31 -23.38 8.60 23.76
C SER A 31 -21.94 8.24 23.37
N GLY A 32 -21.56 8.55 22.13
CA GLY A 32 -20.15 8.71 21.73
C GLY A 32 -20.02 8.91 20.23
N ASN A 33 -19.40 10.00 19.80
CA ASN A 33 -19.18 10.31 18.38
C ASN A 33 -18.09 9.39 17.78
N TYR A 34 -18.36 8.09 17.71
CA TYR A 34 -17.50 7.10 17.08
C TYR A 34 -18.18 6.60 15.81
N GLY A 35 -17.75 7.14 14.67
CA GLY A 35 -18.28 6.74 13.36
C GLY A 35 -18.06 5.24 13.10
N CYS A 36 -19.00 4.62 12.41
CA CYS A 36 -18.85 3.26 11.92
C CYS A 36 -17.70 3.20 10.91
N PHE A 37 -16.62 2.49 11.24
CA PHE A 37 -15.57 2.21 10.28
C PHE A 37 -15.87 0.91 9.56
N ASP A 38 -15.97 0.98 8.23
CA ASP A 38 -16.02 -0.20 7.38
C ASP A 38 -14.65 -0.90 7.41
N ILE A 39 -14.60 -2.06 8.07
CA ILE A 39 -13.38 -2.88 8.14
C ILE A 39 -13.18 -3.73 6.88
N THR A 40 -14.20 -3.83 6.01
CA THR A 40 -14.13 -4.68 4.80
C THR A 40 -13.21 -4.08 3.74
N SER A 41 -12.95 -2.77 3.78
CA SER A 41 -11.96 -2.09 2.95
C SER A 41 -10.54 -2.11 3.53
N GLN A 42 -10.33 -2.61 4.75
CA GLN A 42 -8.99 -2.66 5.33
C GLN A 42 -8.16 -3.77 4.67
N GLY A 43 -6.89 -3.47 4.38
CA GLY A 43 -5.95 -4.45 3.87
C GLY A 43 -5.73 -5.60 4.86
N ASN A 44 -5.57 -6.82 4.37
CA ASN A 44 -5.09 -7.92 5.20
C ASN A 44 -3.59 -7.72 5.42
N CYS A 45 -3.20 -7.50 6.67
CA CYS A 45 -1.80 -7.28 7.04
C CYS A 45 -1.20 -8.53 7.67
N THR A 46 -0.03 -8.94 7.20
CA THR A 46 0.70 -10.09 7.72
C THR A 46 2.15 -9.74 7.99
N GLU A 47 2.72 -10.32 9.04
CA GLU A 47 4.16 -10.29 9.26
C GLU A 47 4.81 -11.41 8.45
N VAL A 48 5.83 -11.06 7.66
CA VAL A 48 6.74 -12.00 7.01
C VAL A 48 8.04 -11.97 7.80
N SER A 49 8.29 -13.03 8.57
CA SER A 49 9.45 -13.10 9.48
C SER A 49 10.65 -13.80 8.83
N ASN A 50 11.85 -13.26 9.08
CA ASN A 50 13.15 -13.80 8.69
C ASN A 50 13.28 -14.14 7.19
N GLU A 51 12.69 -13.31 6.31
CA GLU A 51 12.89 -13.46 4.88
C GLU A 51 14.38 -13.31 4.55
N GLN A 52 14.90 -14.24 3.75
CA GLN A 52 16.27 -14.20 3.27
C GLN A 52 16.49 -12.99 2.35
N PRO A 53 17.75 -12.60 2.08
CA PRO A 53 18.03 -11.54 1.11
C PRO A 53 17.29 -11.81 -0.20
N THR A 54 16.61 -10.80 -0.73
CA THR A 54 15.81 -10.95 -1.95
C THR A 54 16.68 -11.05 -3.20
N TYR A 55 17.92 -10.54 -3.14
CA TYR A 55 18.81 -10.35 -4.27
C TYR A 55 18.20 -9.53 -5.42
N ASP A 56 17.16 -8.75 -5.12
CA ASP A 56 16.48 -7.90 -6.08
C ASP A 56 17.06 -6.48 -6.01
N SER A 57 17.83 -6.10 -7.03
CA SER A 57 18.48 -4.80 -7.11
C SER A 57 17.51 -3.63 -7.21
N ARG A 58 16.21 -3.87 -7.42
CA ARG A 58 15.18 -2.82 -7.34
C ARG A 58 15.13 -2.18 -5.95
N TRP A 59 15.43 -2.93 -4.87
CA TRP A 59 15.51 -2.39 -3.51
C TRP A 59 16.61 -1.36 -3.35
N SER A 60 17.82 -1.64 -3.87
CA SER A 60 18.95 -0.72 -3.76
C SER A 60 18.94 0.39 -4.81
N GLY A 61 18.48 0.08 -6.03
CA GLY A 61 18.44 1.00 -7.16
C GLY A 61 17.34 2.07 -7.05
N SER A 62 16.21 1.75 -6.44
CA SER A 62 15.07 2.68 -6.27
C SER A 62 15.01 3.27 -4.87
N GLY A 63 16.13 3.28 -4.13
CA GLY A 63 16.16 3.34 -2.66
C GLY A 63 15.34 4.43 -1.96
N ILE A 64 14.86 5.50 -2.62
CA ILE A 64 13.98 6.52 -2.05
C ILE A 64 12.48 6.35 -2.36
N ASP A 65 12.13 5.56 -3.38
CA ASP A 65 10.78 5.38 -3.92
C ASP A 65 9.89 4.62 -2.95
N LEU A 66 8.87 5.31 -2.41
CA LEU A 66 7.92 4.75 -1.45
C LEU A 66 6.99 3.66 -2.02
N ASN A 67 6.97 3.42 -3.33
CA ASN A 67 6.10 2.42 -3.95
C ASN A 67 6.84 1.15 -4.42
N ILE A 68 8.13 1.02 -4.08
CA ILE A 68 8.95 -0.11 -4.53
C ILE A 68 8.47 -1.44 -3.93
N ASP A 69 7.92 -1.41 -2.72
CA ASP A 69 7.28 -2.54 -2.06
C ASP A 69 6.04 -3.02 -2.82
N TRP A 70 5.19 -2.12 -3.31
CA TRP A 70 4.07 -2.49 -4.17
C TRP A 70 4.59 -3.19 -5.45
N ALA A 71 5.62 -2.64 -6.08
CA ALA A 71 6.21 -3.17 -7.31
C ALA A 71 6.90 -4.55 -7.15
N ILE A 72 7.37 -4.89 -5.95
CA ILE A 72 8.09 -6.15 -5.68
C ILE A 72 7.21 -7.18 -4.96
N LYS A 73 6.39 -6.73 -4.00
CA LYS A 73 5.67 -7.57 -3.03
C LYS A 73 4.16 -7.48 -3.14
N CYS A 74 3.64 -6.56 -3.95
CA CYS A 74 2.20 -6.43 -4.19
C CYS A 74 1.41 -6.12 -2.94
N GLY A 75 1.93 -5.17 -2.17
CA GLY A 75 1.34 -4.64 -0.96
C GLY A 75 2.24 -3.58 -0.36
N ASP A 76 1.69 -2.90 0.63
CA ASP A 76 2.38 -1.81 1.30
C ASP A 76 3.09 -2.35 2.54
N ILE A 77 4.40 -2.20 2.60
CA ILE A 77 5.18 -2.51 3.79
C ILE A 77 5.00 -1.36 4.77
N ILE A 78 4.32 -1.62 5.88
CA ILE A 78 4.02 -0.57 6.87
C ILE A 78 5.08 -0.45 7.97
N ALA A 79 5.86 -1.52 8.18
CA ALA A 79 7.00 -1.52 9.10
C ALA A 79 7.96 -2.66 8.76
N TYR A 80 9.25 -2.47 9.04
CA TYR A 80 10.26 -3.52 8.85
C TYR A 80 11.44 -3.42 9.80
N LYS A 81 12.18 -4.52 9.95
CA LYS A 81 13.48 -4.59 10.65
C LYS A 81 14.45 -5.44 9.83
N ILE A 82 15.73 -5.17 10.00
CA ILE A 82 16.82 -5.77 9.24
C ILE A 82 17.79 -6.45 10.21
N GLN A 83 18.26 -7.63 9.87
CA GLN A 83 19.37 -8.27 10.56
C GLN A 83 20.67 -7.84 9.89
N TRP A 84 21.52 -7.11 10.62
CA TRP A 84 22.83 -6.69 10.10
C TRP A 84 23.80 -7.87 10.01
N PHE A 85 24.87 -7.75 9.22
CA PHE A 85 25.89 -8.81 9.08
C PHE A 85 26.48 -9.33 10.40
N GLY A 86 26.45 -8.54 11.47
CA GLY A 86 26.82 -8.99 12.83
C GLY A 86 25.78 -9.86 13.53
N GLY A 87 24.67 -10.22 12.87
CA GLY A 87 23.55 -11.00 13.41
C GLY A 87 22.57 -10.20 14.27
N ALA A 88 22.90 -8.95 14.61
CA ALA A 88 22.04 -8.07 15.39
C ALA A 88 20.88 -7.53 14.54
N TRP A 89 19.66 -7.63 15.07
CA TRP A 89 18.48 -7.01 14.48
C TRP A 89 18.41 -5.52 14.80
N SER A 90 17.95 -4.74 13.84
CA SER A 90 17.53 -3.35 14.08
C SER A 90 16.24 -3.28 14.90
N GLY A 91 15.91 -2.07 15.38
CA GLY A 91 14.53 -1.73 15.71
C GLY A 91 13.64 -1.68 14.47
N TRP A 92 12.36 -1.38 14.67
CA TRP A 92 11.40 -1.19 13.59
C TRP A 92 11.61 0.15 12.88
N TYR A 93 11.65 0.09 11.56
CA TYR A 93 11.59 1.21 10.65
C TYR A 93 10.20 1.29 10.03
N VAL A 94 9.71 2.49 9.85
CA VAL A 94 8.42 2.82 9.22
C VAL A 94 8.72 3.69 8.00
N PRO A 95 8.34 3.26 6.79
CA PRO A 95 8.55 4.04 5.57
C PRO A 95 8.07 5.48 5.69
N GLY A 96 8.97 6.41 5.40
CA GLY A 96 8.69 7.85 5.42
C GLY A 96 8.85 8.51 6.79
N ILE A 97 9.11 7.75 7.86
CA ILE A 97 9.16 8.27 9.23
C ILE A 97 10.57 8.21 9.81
N ASN A 98 11.15 7.01 9.94
CA ASN A 98 12.46 6.81 10.60
C ASN A 98 13.38 5.87 9.81
N ASP A 99 13.14 5.76 8.51
CA ASP A 99 13.72 4.73 7.66
C ASP A 99 14.73 5.26 6.64
N MET A 100 15.19 6.50 6.78
CA MET A 100 16.25 7.04 5.96
C MET A 100 17.59 6.41 6.31
N ASP A 101 18.37 6.04 5.30
CA ASP A 101 19.75 5.59 5.49
C ASP A 101 20.67 6.80 5.63
N GLU A 102 21.22 6.96 6.82
CA GLU A 102 22.15 8.03 7.16
C GLU A 102 23.58 7.72 6.67
N LYS A 103 23.81 6.51 6.14
CA LYS A 103 25.12 6.12 5.62
C LYS A 103 25.41 6.84 4.29
N VAL A 104 26.26 7.86 4.36
CA VAL A 104 26.86 8.50 3.18
C VAL A 104 27.90 7.56 2.58
N ASN A 105 27.49 6.63 1.72
CA ASN A 105 28.42 5.84 0.93
C ASN A 105 28.97 6.76 -0.18
N GLY A 106 30.29 6.93 -0.28
CA GLY A 106 30.97 7.96 -1.09
C GLY A 106 30.68 7.97 -2.59
N GLY A 107 29.45 8.34 -2.96
CA GLY A 107 28.92 8.34 -4.32
C GLY A 107 27.44 7.97 -4.44
N ASN A 108 26.81 7.40 -3.40
CA ASN A 108 25.43 6.92 -3.49
C ASN A 108 24.48 7.88 -2.76
N GLY A 109 23.48 8.33 -3.52
CA GLY A 109 22.46 9.27 -3.09
C GLY A 109 21.63 8.78 -1.90
N LEU A 110 20.82 9.70 -1.43
CA LEU A 110 19.83 9.50 -0.39
C LEU A 110 18.99 8.23 -0.68
N ARG A 111 18.95 7.30 0.27
CA ARG A 111 18.16 6.05 0.19
C ARG A 111 17.51 5.75 1.52
N ARG A 112 16.58 4.79 1.52
CA ARG A 112 15.93 4.23 2.70
C ARG A 112 16.59 2.93 3.11
N LYS A 113 16.42 2.54 4.36
CA LYS A 113 17.04 1.34 4.93
C LYS A 113 16.54 0.04 4.30
N TRP A 114 15.35 -0.01 3.71
CA TRP A 114 14.89 -1.19 2.97
C TRP A 114 15.74 -1.52 1.74
N SER A 115 16.69 -0.64 1.35
CA SER A 115 17.66 -0.96 0.29
C SER A 115 18.48 -2.20 0.66
N TYR A 116 18.62 -2.47 1.96
CA TYR A 116 19.31 -3.64 2.49
C TYR A 116 18.48 -4.93 2.37
N PHE A 117 17.23 -4.90 1.88
CA PHE A 117 16.49 -6.13 1.59
C PHE A 117 17.10 -6.92 0.43
N GLU A 118 17.93 -6.29 -0.41
CA GLU A 118 18.69 -6.98 -1.45
C GLU A 118 19.68 -7.99 -0.85
N ASP A 119 20.38 -7.62 0.23
CA ASP A 119 21.56 -8.34 0.73
C ASP A 119 21.49 -8.74 2.22
N HIS A 120 20.43 -8.38 2.96
CA HIS A 120 20.23 -8.74 4.36
C HIS A 120 18.92 -9.51 4.60
N THR A 121 18.98 -10.41 5.59
CA THR A 121 17.78 -11.02 6.15
C THR A 121 16.92 -9.94 6.83
N HIS A 122 15.61 -9.98 6.60
CA HIS A 122 14.69 -8.95 7.06
C HIS A 122 13.36 -9.53 7.54
N THR A 123 12.59 -8.71 8.24
CA THR A 123 11.23 -9.01 8.68
C THR A 123 10.39 -7.78 8.47
N TYR A 124 9.16 -7.93 7.97
CA TYR A 124 8.29 -6.80 7.67
C TYR A 124 6.83 -7.15 7.84
N ILE A 125 6.01 -6.11 8.03
CA ILE A 125 4.55 -6.20 8.02
C ILE A 125 4.08 -5.62 6.70
N ILE A 126 3.38 -6.42 5.90
CA ILE A 126 2.83 -6.03 4.61
C ILE A 126 1.30 -6.09 4.64
N CYS A 127 0.66 -5.04 4.15
CA CYS A 127 -0.78 -4.97 3.99
C CYS A 127 -1.17 -5.12 2.53
N LYS A 128 -2.10 -6.02 2.23
CA LYS A 128 -2.63 -6.25 0.88
C LYS A 128 -4.13 -6.01 0.85
N THR A 129 -4.61 -5.23 -0.10
CA THR A 129 -6.04 -4.94 -0.24
C THR A 129 -6.80 -6.21 -0.65
N ASN A 130 -7.85 -6.56 0.10
CA ASN A 130 -8.66 -7.76 -0.15
C ASN A 130 -9.62 -7.63 -1.34
N ASN A 131 -9.63 -6.49 -2.04
CA ASN A 131 -10.48 -6.27 -3.20
C ASN A 131 -9.85 -6.92 -4.43
N ILE A 132 -10.39 -8.11 -4.73
CA ILE A 132 -10.33 -8.82 -6.00
C ILE A 132 -10.90 -7.94 -7.11
N ASN A 133 -10.09 -6.99 -7.58
CA ASN A 133 -10.10 -6.49 -8.95
C ASN A 133 -8.76 -5.82 -9.21
N MET A 134 -7.89 -6.58 -9.87
CA MET A 134 -6.75 -6.10 -10.62
C MET A 134 -7.10 -4.80 -11.36
N LEU A 135 -6.45 -3.71 -11.01
CA LEU A 135 -5.93 -2.79 -12.02
C LEU A 135 -4.54 -2.38 -11.53
N TYR A 136 -3.53 -2.72 -12.33
CA TYR A 136 -2.11 -2.35 -12.21
C TYR A 136 -1.18 -3.30 -11.41
N GLY A 137 -0.73 -4.36 -12.09
CA GLY A 137 0.73 -4.55 -12.27
C GLY A 137 1.47 -5.53 -11.37
N CYS A 138 0.78 -6.33 -10.57
CA CYS A 138 1.42 -7.28 -9.68
C CYS A 138 1.40 -8.70 -10.24
N GLN A 139 2.52 -9.11 -10.85
CA GLN A 139 2.76 -10.44 -11.44
C GLN A 139 3.63 -11.30 -10.54
#